data_AF-A0A963SH08-F1
#
_entry.id   AF-A0A963SH08-F1
#
_cell.length_a   1.000
_cell.length_b   1.000
_cell.length_c   1.000
_cell.angle_alpha   90.00
_cell.angle_beta   90.00
_cell.angle_gamma   90.00
#
_symmetry.space_group_name_H-M   'P 1'
#
loop_
_entity.id
_entity.type
_entity.pdbx_description
1 polymer ?
#
loop_
_entity_poly.entity_id
_entity_poly.type
_entity_poly.pdbx_seq_one_letter_code
_entity_poly.pdbx_strand_id
1 'polypeptide(L)'
;MLTDAKRNRTIMLAVTTALATTALAGCTTKAAAPANVSASKAQSELAKGNNGSAVAHAEEAVRAEPRNAAYRAMLGASYMEAGRFLSAATSFKDAMDLGDNSPRTALSYALAQTAAGNHATALSTLDQWRGQIDPADLGLAMALAGDPDQGVHILGNALRNGQNTPKVRQNLAYAYALQGNWRAARLMAAEDVPADKVSDRIAEWAATIQPGMTQHRVAKLLDVPLVGDTGQPVELALSNSPSAVELAASTVEPEGQFTPVRGYTIPELPPIGGELPAVASSDVEPVAIPAAVQVPAPQPVESFAQAFEAPAPNAPAMQKFTQDAVKFVSNPVVQPVPA
;
A
#
# COMPACT_ATOMS: atom_id res chain seq x y z
N MET A 1 -13.44 71.81 -46.79
CA MET A 1 -14.51 71.56 -45.79
C MET A 1 -13.97 72.06 -44.46
N LEU A 2 -14.12 73.36 -44.15
CA LEU A 2 -15.23 74.01 -43.43
C LEU A 2 -15.36 73.59 -41.94
N THR A 3 -14.89 74.53 -41.10
CA THR A 3 -15.53 75.11 -39.89
C THR A 3 -15.71 74.31 -38.59
N ASP A 4 -15.25 74.98 -37.52
CA ASP A 4 -15.89 75.20 -36.20
C ASP A 4 -16.36 74.04 -35.32
N ALA A 5 -16.00 74.14 -34.03
CA ALA A 5 -16.93 74.31 -32.90
C ALA A 5 -16.30 73.76 -31.61
N LYS A 6 -15.95 74.64 -30.66
CA LYS A 6 -16.72 74.95 -29.45
C LYS A 6 -16.90 73.79 -28.44
N ARG A 7 -16.31 74.03 -27.24
CA ARG A 7 -17.07 74.20 -25.97
C ARG A 7 -17.82 72.96 -25.46
N ASN A 8 -17.41 72.38 -24.33
CA ASN A 8 -17.91 72.79 -23.00
C ASN A 8 -17.49 71.86 -21.86
N ARG A 9 -17.37 72.52 -20.71
CA ARG A 9 -17.18 72.03 -19.35
C ARG A 9 -18.30 71.10 -18.85
N THR A 10 -17.91 70.22 -17.93
CA THR A 10 -18.63 69.83 -16.69
C THR A 10 -20.05 69.25 -16.79
N ILE A 11 -20.15 67.94 -16.54
CA ILE A 11 -21.24 67.27 -15.81
C ILE A 11 -20.51 66.27 -14.90
N MET A 12 -20.11 66.63 -13.68
CA MET A 12 -20.87 66.62 -12.42
C MET A 12 -21.74 65.37 -12.18
N LEU A 13 -21.17 64.52 -11.32
CA LEU A 13 -21.78 63.73 -10.24
C LEU A 13 -22.77 62.59 -10.50
N ALA A 14 -22.55 61.57 -9.66
CA ALA A 14 -23.50 60.62 -9.08
C ALA A 14 -23.82 59.34 -9.86
N VAL A 15 -23.03 58.28 -9.60
CA VAL A 15 -23.63 57.01 -9.15
C VAL A 15 -22.76 56.42 -8.03
N THR A 16 -23.39 56.40 -6.87
CA THR A 16 -23.03 55.77 -5.60
C THR A 16 -23.04 54.25 -5.70
N THR A 17 -22.11 53.61 -4.95
CA THR A 17 -22.30 52.32 -4.25
C THR A 17 -22.96 51.17 -5.00
N ALA A 18 -22.16 50.24 -5.53
CA ALA A 18 -22.42 48.79 -5.43
C ALA A 18 -21.31 48.03 -6.19
N LEU A 19 -20.31 47.51 -5.49
CA LEU A 19 -19.52 46.32 -5.90
C LEU A 19 -18.47 46.03 -4.81
N ALA A 20 -18.94 45.52 -3.67
CA ALA A 20 -18.09 44.94 -2.64
C ALA A 20 -18.67 43.60 -2.17
N THR A 21 -19.12 42.77 -3.11
CA THR A 21 -19.65 41.42 -2.84
C THR A 21 -19.26 40.44 -3.95
N THR A 22 -17.97 40.31 -4.26
CA THR A 22 -17.47 39.16 -5.05
C THR A 22 -16.00 38.87 -4.70
N ALA A 23 -15.76 38.35 -3.50
CA ALA A 23 -14.47 37.75 -3.15
C ALA A 23 -14.65 36.50 -2.25
N LEU A 24 -15.68 35.70 -2.51
CA LEU A 24 -15.65 34.27 -2.21
C LEU A 24 -15.69 33.51 -3.54
N ALA A 25 -14.64 33.68 -4.34
CA ALA A 25 -14.26 32.63 -5.28
C ALA A 25 -13.73 31.48 -4.42
N GLY A 26 -14.66 30.67 -3.92
CA GLY A 26 -14.35 29.41 -3.28
C GLY A 26 -13.43 28.63 -4.21
N CYS A 27 -12.33 28.15 -3.66
CA CYS A 27 -11.52 27.13 -4.31
C CYS A 27 -12.49 26.03 -4.74
N THR A 28 -12.78 25.94 -6.04
CA THR A 28 -13.37 24.74 -6.60
C THR A 28 -12.26 23.70 -6.52
N THR A 29 -12.10 23.10 -5.34
CA THR A 29 -11.40 21.83 -5.21
C THR A 29 -12.16 20.90 -6.14
N LYS A 30 -11.65 20.72 -7.35
CA LYS A 30 -12.09 19.66 -8.25
C LYS A 30 -12.07 18.41 -7.37
N ALA A 31 -13.24 17.91 -7.00
CA ALA A 31 -13.35 16.77 -6.10
C ALA A 31 -12.42 15.71 -6.67
N ALA A 32 -11.46 15.26 -5.85
CA ALA A 32 -10.51 14.23 -6.26
C ALA A 32 -11.33 13.08 -6.84
N ALA A 33 -10.86 12.52 -7.96
CA ALA A 33 -11.57 11.38 -8.54
C ALA A 33 -11.71 10.30 -7.44
N PRO A 34 -12.88 9.63 -7.35
CA PRO A 34 -13.05 8.54 -6.41
C PRO A 34 -11.88 7.55 -6.51
N ALA A 35 -11.36 7.08 -5.37
CA ALA A 35 -10.14 6.28 -5.32
C ALA A 35 -10.19 5.06 -6.24
N ASN A 36 -11.36 4.43 -6.34
CA ASN A 36 -11.62 3.30 -7.24
C ASN A 36 -11.47 3.64 -8.74
N VAL A 37 -11.81 4.86 -9.16
CA VAL A 37 -11.64 5.31 -10.55
C VAL A 37 -10.16 5.46 -10.87
N SER A 38 -9.40 6.10 -9.98
CA SER A 38 -7.96 6.23 -10.13
C SER A 38 -7.27 4.86 -10.09
N ALA A 39 -7.72 3.96 -9.21
CA ALA A 39 -7.23 2.59 -9.17
C ALA A 39 -7.49 1.81 -10.48
N SER A 40 -8.70 1.91 -11.02
CA SER A 40 -9.04 1.26 -12.30
C SER A 40 -8.21 1.79 -13.46
N LYS A 41 -7.94 3.11 -13.49
CA LYS A 41 -7.04 3.70 -14.49
C LYS A 41 -5.61 3.21 -14.32
N ALA A 42 -5.09 3.17 -13.09
CA ALA A 42 -3.75 2.65 -12.82
C ALA A 42 -3.60 1.21 -13.35
N GLN A 43 -4.59 0.36 -13.07
CA GLN A 43 -4.61 -1.01 -13.58
C GLN A 43 -4.65 -1.07 -15.13
N SER A 44 -5.45 -0.21 -15.77
CA SER A 44 -5.50 -0.13 -17.23
C SER A 44 -4.18 0.33 -17.83
N GLU A 45 -3.50 1.29 -17.22
CA GLU A 45 -2.21 1.79 -17.69
C GLU A 45 -1.08 0.78 -17.46
N LEU A 46 -1.11 0.02 -16.34
CA LEU A 46 -0.20 -1.13 -16.12
C LEU A 46 -0.35 -2.16 -17.25
N ALA A 47 -1.59 -2.53 -17.59
CA ALA A 47 -1.84 -3.49 -18.67
C ALA A 47 -1.37 -3.00 -20.06
N LYS A 48 -1.19 -1.69 -20.24
CA LYS A 48 -0.65 -1.08 -21.46
C LYS A 48 0.87 -0.89 -21.42
N GLY A 49 1.53 -1.12 -20.28
CA GLY A 49 2.95 -0.78 -20.09
C GLY A 49 3.22 0.73 -19.96
N ASN A 50 2.18 1.53 -19.68
CA ASN A 50 2.30 2.97 -19.51
C ASN A 50 2.70 3.32 -18.07
N ASN A 51 3.92 2.94 -17.69
CA ASN A 51 4.35 2.87 -16.29
C ASN A 51 4.26 4.22 -15.56
N GLY A 52 4.57 5.34 -16.24
CA GLY A 52 4.43 6.68 -15.66
C GLY A 52 2.98 7.06 -15.33
N SER A 53 2.05 6.79 -16.25
CA SER A 53 0.62 7.04 -16.02
C SER A 53 0.03 6.10 -14.97
N ALA A 54 0.47 4.85 -14.95
CA ALA A 54 0.09 3.88 -13.93
C ALA A 54 0.47 4.36 -12.52
N VAL A 55 1.72 4.81 -12.35
CA VAL A 55 2.19 5.40 -11.08
C VAL A 55 1.34 6.60 -10.69
N ALA A 56 1.13 7.57 -11.59
CA ALA A 56 0.36 8.78 -11.27
C ALA A 56 -1.07 8.46 -10.78
N HIS A 57 -1.75 7.52 -11.44
CA HIS A 57 -3.09 7.11 -11.04
C HIS A 57 -3.12 6.27 -9.76
N ALA A 58 -2.11 5.44 -9.52
CA ALA A 58 -2.00 4.67 -8.28
C ALA A 58 -1.72 5.59 -7.08
N GLU A 59 -0.87 6.61 -7.25
CA GLU A 59 -0.61 7.64 -6.24
C GLU A 59 -1.89 8.43 -5.92
N GLU A 60 -2.71 8.76 -6.92
CA GLU A 60 -4.02 9.40 -6.70
C GLU A 60 -4.98 8.51 -5.90
N ALA A 61 -5.03 7.21 -6.20
CA ALA A 61 -5.85 6.25 -5.45
C ALA A 61 -5.42 6.16 -3.98
N VAL A 62 -4.11 6.08 -3.71
CA VAL A 62 -3.58 6.06 -2.34
C VAL A 62 -3.78 7.40 -1.64
N ARG A 63 -3.68 8.54 -2.33
CA ARG A 63 -3.96 9.86 -1.73
C ARG A 63 -5.44 9.99 -1.31
N ALA A 64 -6.34 9.38 -2.08
CA ALA A 64 -7.78 9.37 -1.76
C ALA A 64 -8.14 8.39 -0.64
N GLU A 65 -7.52 7.20 -0.60
CA GLU A 65 -7.70 6.21 0.47
C GLU A 65 -6.34 5.68 0.99
N PRO A 66 -5.67 6.42 1.90
CA PRO A 66 -4.31 6.10 2.31
C PRO A 66 -4.15 4.78 3.07
N ARG A 67 -5.23 4.24 3.65
CA ARG A 67 -5.20 3.01 4.44
C ARG A 67 -5.79 1.81 3.72
N ASN A 68 -6.02 1.91 2.41
CA ASN A 68 -6.48 0.80 1.60
C ASN A 68 -5.29 -0.07 1.16
N ALA A 69 -5.16 -1.27 1.74
CA ALA A 69 -4.07 -2.19 1.47
C ALA A 69 -3.96 -2.56 -0.02
N ALA A 70 -5.09 -2.74 -0.71
CA ALA A 70 -5.09 -3.12 -2.13
C ALA A 70 -4.56 -1.98 -3.02
N TYR A 71 -4.86 -0.73 -2.71
CA TYR A 71 -4.32 0.41 -3.46
C TYR A 71 -2.83 0.60 -3.19
N ARG A 72 -2.35 0.31 -1.98
CA ARG A 72 -0.91 0.30 -1.68
C ARG A 72 -0.17 -0.82 -2.42
N ALA A 73 -0.73 -2.02 -2.48
CA ALA A 73 -0.15 -3.11 -3.27
C ALA A 73 -0.08 -2.77 -4.77
N MET A 74 -1.15 -2.18 -5.32
CA MET A 74 -1.18 -1.70 -6.71
C MET A 74 -0.19 -0.56 -6.98
N LEU A 75 0.01 0.34 -6.01
CA LEU A 75 1.05 1.36 -6.09
C LEU A 75 2.45 0.73 -6.09
N GLY A 76 2.67 -0.28 -5.25
CA GLY A 76 3.90 -1.07 -5.25
C GLY A 76 4.18 -1.73 -6.60
N ALA A 77 3.18 -2.35 -7.21
CA ALA A 77 3.27 -2.93 -8.54
C ALA A 77 3.58 -1.86 -9.60
N SER A 78 2.89 -0.72 -9.54
CA SER A 78 3.11 0.39 -10.48
C SER A 78 4.53 0.95 -10.40
N TYR A 79 5.09 1.07 -9.19
CA TYR A 79 6.49 1.46 -9.01
C TYR A 79 7.47 0.38 -9.49
N MET A 80 7.17 -0.90 -9.27
CA MET A 80 8.01 -2.00 -9.72
C MET A 80 8.12 -2.02 -11.26
N GLU A 81 6.99 -1.88 -11.96
CA GLU A 81 6.94 -1.75 -13.43
C GLU A 81 7.66 -0.49 -13.92
N ALA A 82 7.61 0.60 -13.14
CA ALA A 82 8.36 1.82 -13.44
C ALA A 82 9.87 1.73 -13.12
N GLY A 83 10.37 0.59 -12.61
CA GLY A 83 11.78 0.43 -12.22
C GLY A 83 12.17 1.10 -10.89
N ARG A 84 11.19 1.58 -10.13
CA ARG A 84 11.36 2.29 -8.85
C ARG A 84 11.28 1.33 -7.67
N PHE A 85 12.34 0.56 -7.45
CA PHE A 85 12.33 -0.55 -6.50
C PHE A 85 12.26 -0.16 -5.01
N LEU A 86 12.83 0.97 -4.60
CA LEU A 86 12.74 1.46 -3.21
C LEU A 86 11.31 1.92 -2.88
N SER A 87 10.69 2.65 -3.82
CA SER A 87 9.31 3.08 -3.75
C SER A 87 8.36 1.87 -3.76
N ALA A 88 8.63 0.88 -4.62
CA ALA A 88 7.86 -0.36 -4.66
C ALA A 88 7.92 -1.12 -3.34
N ALA A 89 9.13 -1.32 -2.78
CA ALA A 89 9.33 -2.00 -1.51
C ALA A 89 8.56 -1.32 -0.36
N THR A 90 8.57 0.02 -0.31
CA THR A 90 7.81 0.80 0.69
C THR A 90 6.31 0.55 0.55
N SER A 91 5.76 0.71 -0.65
CA SER A 91 4.31 0.54 -0.89
C SER A 91 3.82 -0.89 -0.63
N PHE A 92 4.61 -1.91 -0.99
CA PHE A 92 4.26 -3.30 -0.66
C PHE A 92 4.32 -3.58 0.84
N LYS A 93 5.33 -3.04 1.54
CA LYS A 93 5.41 -3.14 2.99
C LYS A 93 4.19 -2.49 3.66
N ASP A 94 3.83 -1.28 3.25
CA ASP A 94 2.65 -0.61 3.78
C ASP A 94 1.37 -1.42 3.52
N ALA A 95 1.25 -2.07 2.36
CA ALA A 95 0.11 -2.95 2.07
C ALA A 95 0.05 -4.14 3.05
N MET A 96 1.19 -4.79 3.31
CA MET A 96 1.29 -5.87 4.29
C MET A 96 0.99 -5.40 5.72
N ASP A 97 1.47 -4.21 6.11
CA ASP A 97 1.21 -3.60 7.42
C ASP A 97 -0.28 -3.24 7.59
N LEU A 98 -0.99 -2.98 6.50
CA LEU A 98 -2.44 -2.77 6.46
C LEU A 98 -3.26 -4.06 6.33
N GLY A 99 -2.61 -5.22 6.31
CA GLY A 99 -3.25 -6.54 6.34
C GLY A 99 -3.36 -7.26 5.00
N ASP A 100 -2.67 -6.81 3.93
CA ASP A 100 -2.53 -7.63 2.72
C ASP A 100 -1.64 -8.84 3.00
N ASN A 101 -2.29 -9.97 3.30
CA ASN A 101 -1.66 -11.24 3.58
C ASN A 101 -1.71 -12.16 2.35
N SER A 102 -1.21 -11.68 1.21
CA SER A 102 -1.11 -12.47 -0.03
C SER A 102 0.33 -12.90 -0.38
N PRO A 103 0.53 -14.15 -0.86
CA PRO A 103 1.86 -14.61 -1.30
C PRO A 103 2.44 -13.78 -2.45
N ARG A 104 1.56 -13.21 -3.28
CA ARG A 104 1.97 -12.32 -4.38
C ARG A 104 2.62 -11.04 -3.84
N THR A 105 2.00 -10.39 -2.87
CA THR A 105 2.53 -9.14 -2.29
C THR A 105 3.84 -9.42 -1.56
N ALA A 106 3.93 -10.52 -0.81
CA ALA A 106 5.17 -10.93 -0.14
C ALA A 106 6.31 -11.22 -1.14
N LEU A 107 6.03 -11.95 -2.23
CA LEU A 107 7.01 -12.20 -3.29
C LEU A 107 7.46 -10.90 -3.97
N SER A 108 6.51 -10.01 -4.28
CA SER A 108 6.79 -8.73 -4.94
C SER A 108 7.61 -7.81 -4.04
N TYR A 109 7.31 -7.78 -2.73
CA TYR A 109 8.10 -7.10 -1.72
C TYR A 109 9.53 -7.63 -1.65
N ALA A 110 9.71 -8.96 -1.61
CA ALA A 110 11.03 -9.57 -1.56
C ALA A 110 11.87 -9.27 -2.83
N LEU A 111 11.25 -9.28 -4.01
CA LEU A 111 11.92 -8.92 -5.26
C LEU A 111 12.30 -7.43 -5.30
N ALA A 112 11.40 -6.55 -4.85
CA ALA A 112 11.70 -5.12 -4.74
C ALA A 112 12.85 -4.85 -3.75
N GLN A 113 12.85 -5.54 -2.60
CA GLN A 113 13.93 -5.46 -1.63
C GLN A 113 15.26 -6.00 -2.18
N THR A 114 15.21 -7.09 -2.94
CA THR A 114 16.38 -7.64 -3.63
C THR A 114 16.96 -6.63 -4.61
N ALA A 115 16.12 -6.02 -5.45
CA ALA A 115 16.54 -5.01 -6.41
C ALA A 115 17.07 -3.73 -5.72
N ALA A 116 16.53 -3.38 -4.56
CA ALA A 116 17.02 -2.30 -3.71
C ALA A 116 18.32 -2.64 -2.94
N GLY A 117 18.83 -3.88 -3.03
CA GLY A 117 20.03 -4.33 -2.32
C GLY A 117 19.79 -4.77 -0.87
N ASN A 118 18.54 -4.80 -0.41
CA ASN A 118 18.15 -5.21 0.95
C ASN A 118 17.98 -6.73 1.04
N HIS A 119 19.07 -7.46 0.77
CA HIS A 119 19.10 -8.92 0.69
C HIS A 119 18.58 -9.63 1.95
N ALA A 120 19.01 -9.18 3.13
CA ALA A 120 18.59 -9.80 4.39
C ALA A 120 17.06 -9.73 4.60
N THR A 121 16.46 -8.58 4.29
CA THR A 121 15.01 -8.40 4.38
C THR A 121 14.29 -9.29 3.37
N ALA A 122 14.77 -9.36 2.13
CA ALA A 122 14.20 -10.21 1.10
C ALA A 122 14.20 -11.70 1.52
N LEU A 123 15.33 -12.22 1.99
CA LEU A 123 15.45 -13.61 2.45
C LEU A 123 14.53 -13.90 3.64
N SER A 124 14.47 -12.99 4.62
CA SER A 124 13.58 -13.16 5.78
C SER A 124 12.09 -13.20 5.37
N THR A 125 11.67 -12.35 4.43
CA THR A 125 10.31 -12.38 3.89
C THR A 125 10.04 -13.70 3.15
N LEU A 126 10.96 -14.13 2.29
CA LEU A 126 10.78 -15.38 1.53
C LEU A 126 10.68 -16.60 2.43
N ASP A 127 11.46 -16.65 3.51
CA ASP A 127 11.39 -17.77 4.47
C ASP A 127 10.06 -17.79 5.24
N GLN A 128 9.59 -16.62 5.70
CA GLN A 128 8.28 -16.49 6.37
C GLN A 128 7.13 -16.97 5.48
N TRP A 129 7.23 -16.76 4.17
CA TRP A 129 6.19 -17.06 3.20
C TRP A 129 6.41 -18.36 2.40
N ARG A 130 7.45 -19.14 2.73
CA ARG A 130 7.90 -20.28 1.91
C ARG A 130 6.83 -21.34 1.64
N GLY A 131 5.88 -21.51 2.57
CA GLY A 131 4.80 -22.49 2.47
C GLY A 131 3.63 -22.06 1.58
N GLN A 132 3.62 -20.79 1.15
CA GLN A 132 2.51 -20.19 0.41
C GLN A 132 2.91 -19.68 -0.98
N ILE A 133 4.21 -19.52 -1.25
CA ILE A 133 4.75 -19.15 -2.56
C ILE A 133 4.99 -20.42 -3.38
N ASP A 134 4.66 -20.40 -4.67
CA ASP A 134 4.94 -21.52 -5.56
C ASP A 134 6.45 -21.85 -5.56
N PRO A 135 6.87 -23.13 -5.46
CA PRO A 135 8.28 -23.50 -5.41
C PRO A 135 9.13 -22.97 -6.56
N ALA A 136 8.56 -22.83 -7.76
CA ALA A 136 9.29 -22.30 -8.92
C ALA A 136 9.65 -20.82 -8.75
N ASP A 137 8.75 -20.05 -8.14
CA ASP A 137 8.94 -18.62 -7.88
C ASP A 137 9.79 -18.39 -6.64
N LEU A 138 9.54 -19.15 -5.57
CA LEU A 138 10.31 -19.09 -4.32
C LEU A 138 11.80 -19.37 -4.56
N GLY A 139 12.12 -20.45 -5.28
CA GLY A 139 13.51 -20.84 -5.49
C GLY A 139 14.27 -19.85 -6.37
N LEU A 140 13.62 -19.25 -7.37
CA LEU A 140 14.21 -18.16 -8.15
C LEU A 140 14.44 -16.91 -7.30
N ALA A 141 13.45 -16.51 -6.50
CA ALA A 141 13.55 -15.36 -5.62
C ALA A 141 14.64 -15.52 -4.55
N MET A 142 14.79 -16.71 -3.96
CA MET A 142 15.88 -17.03 -3.04
C MET A 142 17.25 -16.86 -3.70
N ALA A 143 17.41 -17.38 -4.93
CA ALA A 143 18.67 -17.25 -5.66
C ALA A 143 19.02 -15.79 -5.99
N LEU A 144 18.04 -14.99 -6.41
CA LEU A 144 18.22 -13.56 -6.66
C LEU A 144 18.55 -12.77 -5.40
N ALA A 145 17.89 -13.11 -4.29
CA ALA A 145 18.08 -12.48 -2.99
C ALA A 145 19.46 -12.75 -2.36
N GLY A 146 20.25 -13.66 -2.94
CA GLY A 146 21.62 -13.95 -2.54
C GLY A 146 21.83 -15.33 -1.92
N ASP A 147 20.82 -16.20 -1.96
CA ASP A 147 20.92 -17.60 -1.52
C ASP A 147 20.67 -18.56 -2.69
N PRO A 148 21.62 -18.66 -3.65
CA PRO A 148 21.50 -19.55 -4.79
C PRO A 148 21.52 -21.03 -4.39
N ASP A 149 22.12 -21.39 -3.25
CA ASP A 149 22.13 -22.76 -2.74
C ASP A 149 20.71 -23.21 -2.39
N GLN A 150 19.98 -22.44 -1.56
CA GLN A 150 18.58 -22.73 -1.28
C GLN A 150 17.71 -22.68 -2.53
N GLY A 151 17.96 -21.71 -3.42
CA GLY A 151 17.25 -21.61 -4.70
C GLY A 151 17.37 -22.88 -5.54
N VAL A 152 18.59 -23.39 -5.73
CA VAL A 152 18.87 -24.66 -6.43
C VAL A 152 18.18 -25.84 -5.73
N HIS A 153 18.22 -25.90 -4.39
CA HIS A 153 17.56 -26.96 -3.64
C HIS A 153 16.05 -26.98 -3.85
N ILE A 154 15.39 -25.83 -3.75
CA ILE A 154 13.93 -25.69 -3.91
C ILE A 154 13.52 -26.04 -5.34
N LEU A 155 14.20 -25.47 -6.34
CA LEU A 155 13.91 -25.70 -7.76
C LEU A 155 14.18 -27.16 -8.16
N GLY A 156 15.26 -27.75 -7.65
CA GLY A 156 15.57 -29.17 -7.88
C GLY A 156 14.51 -30.10 -7.28
N ASN A 157 13.97 -29.77 -6.10
CA ASN A 157 12.85 -30.51 -5.51
C ASN A 157 11.56 -30.33 -6.32
N ALA A 158 11.25 -29.11 -6.75
CA ALA A 158 10.09 -28.82 -7.58
C ALA A 158 10.11 -29.65 -8.88
N LEU A 159 11.27 -29.69 -9.55
CA LEU A 159 11.50 -30.48 -10.76
C LEU A 159 11.29 -31.99 -10.51
N ARG A 160 11.86 -32.53 -9.42
CA ARG A 160 11.71 -33.95 -9.04
C ARG A 160 10.27 -34.32 -8.66
N ASN A 161 9.53 -33.38 -8.07
CA ASN A 161 8.16 -33.58 -7.61
C ASN A 161 7.10 -33.35 -8.71
N GLY A 162 7.52 -33.27 -9.97
CA GLY A 162 6.61 -33.24 -11.12
C GLY A 162 6.37 -31.88 -11.76
N GLN A 163 6.93 -30.78 -11.23
CA GLN A 163 6.90 -29.47 -11.90
C GLN A 163 7.94 -29.41 -13.05
N ASN A 164 7.92 -30.38 -13.96
CA ASN A 164 8.87 -30.49 -15.07
C ASN A 164 8.50 -29.57 -16.25
N THR A 165 8.52 -28.27 -15.98
CA THR A 165 8.18 -27.23 -16.95
C THR A 165 9.44 -26.50 -17.45
N PRO A 166 9.41 -25.90 -18.65
CA PRO A 166 10.49 -25.03 -19.11
C PRO A 166 10.80 -23.91 -18.11
N LYS A 167 9.79 -23.33 -17.45
CA LYS A 167 9.96 -22.31 -16.41
C LYS A 167 10.86 -22.82 -15.28
N VAL A 168 10.57 -23.99 -14.69
CA VAL A 168 11.36 -24.54 -13.58
C VAL A 168 12.78 -24.90 -14.02
N ARG A 169 12.95 -25.48 -15.21
CA ARG A 169 14.29 -25.80 -15.74
C ARG A 169 15.12 -24.56 -15.99
N GLN A 170 14.56 -23.52 -16.61
CA GLN A 170 15.25 -22.26 -16.85
C GLN A 170 15.57 -21.51 -15.54
N ASN A 171 14.64 -21.50 -14.58
CA ASN A 171 14.90 -20.94 -13.25
C ASN A 171 16.04 -21.69 -12.55
N LEU A 172 16.06 -23.03 -12.64
CA LEU A 172 17.12 -23.86 -12.06
C LEU A 172 18.46 -23.63 -12.76
N ALA A 173 18.47 -23.52 -14.08
CA ALA A 173 19.66 -23.17 -14.86
C ALA A 173 20.24 -21.81 -14.43
N TYR A 174 19.37 -20.81 -14.24
CA TYR A 174 19.79 -19.50 -13.80
C TYR A 174 20.26 -19.50 -12.34
N ALA A 175 19.60 -20.24 -11.44
CA ALA A 175 20.05 -20.42 -10.06
C ALA A 175 21.44 -21.08 -9.99
N TYR A 176 21.71 -22.09 -10.81
CA TYR A 176 23.06 -22.66 -10.95
C TYR A 176 24.07 -21.63 -11.44
N ALA A 177 23.68 -20.75 -12.37
CA ALA A 177 24.57 -19.68 -12.83
C ALA A 177 24.92 -18.75 -11.67
N LEU A 178 23.93 -18.29 -10.90
CA LEU A 178 24.11 -17.45 -9.71
C LEU A 178 24.94 -18.13 -8.61
N GLN A 179 24.86 -19.45 -8.49
CA GLN A 179 25.70 -20.27 -7.61
C GLN A 179 27.18 -20.33 -8.09
N GLY A 180 27.46 -19.96 -9.33
CA GLY A 180 28.76 -20.16 -9.98
C GLY A 180 28.96 -21.56 -10.57
N ASN A 181 27.93 -22.41 -10.56
CA ASN A 181 27.95 -23.74 -11.15
C ASN A 181 27.64 -23.70 -12.66
N TRP A 182 28.54 -23.08 -13.42
CA TRP A 182 28.38 -22.84 -14.86
C TRP A 182 28.16 -24.10 -15.69
N ARG A 183 28.72 -25.22 -15.26
CA ARG A 183 28.53 -26.52 -15.93
C ARG A 183 27.08 -27.00 -15.80
N ALA A 184 26.53 -26.99 -14.58
CA ALA A 184 25.13 -27.36 -14.36
C ALA A 184 24.18 -26.36 -15.01
N ALA A 185 24.48 -25.07 -14.93
CA ALA A 185 23.71 -24.01 -15.58
C ALA A 185 23.59 -24.25 -17.09
N ARG A 186 24.72 -24.52 -17.77
CA ARG A 186 24.75 -24.80 -19.21
C ARG A 186 23.95 -26.05 -19.57
N LEU A 187 24.15 -27.15 -18.85
CA LEU A 187 23.44 -28.41 -19.11
C LEU A 187 21.93 -28.24 -18.96
N MET A 188 21.48 -27.58 -17.88
CA MET A 188 20.06 -27.35 -17.66
C MET A 188 19.46 -26.36 -18.67
N ALA A 189 20.18 -25.30 -19.03
CA ALA A 189 19.72 -24.34 -20.03
C ALA A 189 19.52 -24.99 -21.42
N ALA A 190 20.41 -25.92 -21.80
CA ALA A 190 20.38 -26.61 -23.08
C ALA A 190 19.15 -27.52 -23.28
N GLU A 191 18.39 -27.82 -22.23
CA GLU A 191 17.13 -28.57 -22.34
C GLU A 191 16.04 -27.77 -23.08
N ASP A 192 16.06 -26.43 -22.97
CA ASP A 192 15.05 -25.56 -23.62
C ASP A 192 15.66 -24.52 -24.58
N VAL A 193 16.98 -24.39 -24.62
CA VAL A 193 17.69 -23.41 -25.46
C VAL A 193 18.46 -24.12 -26.59
N PRO A 194 18.28 -23.73 -27.86
CA PRO A 194 19.03 -24.30 -28.98
C PRO A 194 20.54 -24.26 -28.78
N ALA A 195 21.25 -25.30 -29.21
CA ALA A 195 22.69 -25.49 -28.94
C ALA A 195 23.57 -24.32 -29.41
N ASP A 196 23.18 -23.63 -30.50
CA ASP A 196 23.86 -22.45 -31.03
C ASP A 196 23.63 -21.19 -30.17
N LYS A 197 22.61 -21.17 -29.31
CA LYS A 197 22.24 -20.04 -28.43
C LYS A 197 22.62 -20.22 -26.97
N VAL A 198 22.93 -21.45 -26.54
CA VAL A 198 23.26 -21.73 -25.13
C VAL A 198 24.47 -20.93 -24.68
N SER A 199 25.52 -20.81 -25.51
CA SER A 199 26.73 -20.05 -25.16
C SER A 199 26.43 -18.57 -24.93
N ASP A 200 25.60 -17.96 -25.79
CA ASP A 200 25.18 -16.56 -25.67
C ASP A 200 24.38 -16.34 -24.38
N ARG A 201 23.44 -17.25 -24.06
CA ARG A 201 22.66 -17.19 -22.83
C ARG A 201 23.54 -17.27 -21.58
N ILE A 202 24.52 -18.16 -21.56
CA ILE A 202 25.45 -18.29 -20.42
C ILE A 202 26.33 -17.04 -20.29
N ALA A 203 26.80 -16.47 -21.41
CA ALA A 203 27.56 -15.23 -21.41
C ALA A 203 26.73 -14.05 -20.87
N GLU A 204 25.45 -13.97 -21.24
CA GLU A 204 24.50 -12.98 -20.74
C GLU A 204 24.33 -13.06 -19.22
N TRP A 205 24.17 -14.26 -18.65
CA TRP A 205 24.09 -14.43 -17.21
C TRP A 205 25.41 -14.09 -16.51
N ALA A 206 26.54 -14.52 -17.08
CA ALA A 206 27.88 -14.22 -16.56
C ALA A 206 28.17 -12.71 -16.49
N ALA A 207 27.70 -11.93 -17.46
CA ALA A 207 27.86 -10.49 -17.48
C ALA A 207 27.18 -9.78 -16.29
N THR A 208 26.18 -10.41 -15.69
CA THR A 208 25.34 -9.79 -14.65
C THR A 208 25.51 -10.39 -13.27
N ILE A 209 26.39 -11.39 -13.06
CA ILE A 209 26.51 -12.09 -11.77
C ILE A 209 27.21 -11.28 -10.66
N GLN A 210 27.89 -10.18 -11.02
CA GLN A 210 28.63 -9.36 -10.07
C GLN A 210 27.73 -8.82 -8.93
N PRO A 211 28.21 -8.70 -7.69
CA PRO A 211 27.38 -8.26 -6.55
C PRO A 211 26.66 -6.92 -6.78
N GLY A 212 27.28 -5.97 -7.49
CA GLY A 212 26.69 -4.67 -7.81
C GLY A 212 25.62 -4.68 -8.93
N MET A 213 25.38 -5.83 -9.56
CA MET A 213 24.44 -5.96 -10.69
C MET A 213 23.08 -6.52 -10.28
N THR A 214 22.78 -6.68 -8.98
CA THR A 214 21.51 -7.25 -8.50
C THR A 214 20.29 -6.50 -9.05
N GLN A 215 20.29 -5.17 -8.96
CA GLN A 215 19.20 -4.35 -9.50
C GLN A 215 19.01 -4.59 -11.00
N HIS A 216 20.10 -4.70 -11.76
CA HIS A 216 20.06 -4.99 -13.19
C HIS A 216 19.51 -6.40 -13.48
N ARG A 217 19.92 -7.42 -12.70
CA ARG A 217 19.39 -8.79 -12.83
C ARG A 217 17.89 -8.84 -12.61
N VAL A 218 17.40 -8.22 -11.54
CA VAL A 218 15.96 -8.18 -11.24
C VAL A 218 15.20 -7.38 -12.30
N ALA A 219 15.70 -6.20 -12.69
CA ALA A 219 15.06 -5.38 -13.72
C ALA A 219 14.94 -6.12 -15.06
N LYS A 220 16.02 -6.79 -15.48
CA LYS A 220 16.05 -7.58 -16.71
C LYS A 220 15.11 -8.77 -16.68
N LEU A 221 15.02 -9.46 -15.55
CA LEU A 221 14.12 -10.60 -15.38
C LEU A 221 12.65 -10.18 -15.45
N LEU A 222 12.33 -9.00 -14.93
CA LEU A 222 10.99 -8.43 -14.90
C LEU A 222 10.63 -7.64 -16.17
N ASP A 223 11.60 -7.44 -17.08
CA ASP A 223 11.46 -6.58 -18.27
C ASP A 223 11.07 -5.13 -17.94
N VAL A 224 11.66 -4.57 -16.88
CA VAL A 224 11.40 -3.20 -16.41
C VAL A 224 12.62 -2.29 -16.62
N PRO A 225 12.42 -0.98 -16.83
CA PRO A 225 13.53 -0.04 -16.97
C PRO A 225 14.34 0.10 -15.68
N LEU A 226 15.60 0.49 -15.81
CA LEU A 226 16.43 0.90 -14.67
C LEU A 226 16.30 2.41 -14.49
N VAL A 227 15.58 2.82 -13.46
CA VAL A 227 15.34 4.23 -13.13
C VAL A 227 15.92 4.52 -11.74
N GLY A 228 16.51 5.70 -11.57
CA GLY A 228 16.92 6.18 -10.25
C GLY A 228 15.71 6.38 -9.35
N ASP A 229 15.77 5.89 -8.12
CA ASP A 229 14.65 5.93 -7.19
C ASP A 229 15.05 6.63 -5.90
N THR A 230 14.39 7.76 -5.63
CA THR A 230 14.59 8.54 -4.39
C THR A 230 13.62 8.13 -3.28
N GLY A 231 12.82 7.09 -3.51
CA GLY A 231 11.74 6.66 -2.61
C GLY A 231 10.39 7.32 -2.94
N GLN A 232 9.37 6.91 -2.20
CA GLN A 232 7.99 7.36 -2.38
C GLN A 232 7.84 8.86 -2.02
N PRO A 233 6.93 9.62 -2.66
CA PRO A 233 6.56 10.96 -2.22
C PRO A 233 6.17 10.97 -0.73
N VAL A 234 6.72 11.92 0.04
CA VAL A 234 6.54 12.01 1.49
C VAL A 234 5.06 12.11 1.89
N GLU A 235 4.24 12.74 1.07
CA GLU A 235 2.79 12.86 1.30
C GLU A 235 2.05 11.51 1.32
N LEU A 236 2.59 10.45 0.70
CA LEU A 236 1.97 9.12 0.64
C LEU A 236 2.43 8.19 1.77
N ALA A 237 3.41 8.62 2.58
CA ALA A 237 3.92 7.83 3.69
C ALA A 237 2.78 7.43 4.63
N LEU A 238 2.68 6.14 4.96
CA LEU A 238 1.59 5.62 5.80
C LEU A 238 1.54 6.30 7.18
N SER A 239 2.68 6.70 7.72
CA SER A 239 2.78 7.44 9.00
C SER A 239 2.05 8.78 8.99
N ASN A 240 1.86 9.39 7.81
CA ASN A 240 1.13 10.66 7.66
C ASN A 240 -0.39 10.45 7.60
N SER A 241 -0.87 9.20 7.72
CA SER A 241 -2.28 8.82 7.68
C SER A 241 -2.63 7.90 8.87
N PRO A 242 -2.63 8.43 10.11
CA PRO A 242 -2.94 7.66 11.30
C PRO A 242 -4.37 7.11 11.25
N SER A 243 -4.57 5.92 11.80
CA SER A 243 -5.88 5.30 12.00
C SER A 243 -6.71 6.07 13.02
N ALA A 244 -8.01 5.83 13.05
CA ALA A 244 -8.90 6.35 14.10
C ALA A 244 -8.44 5.92 15.50
N VAL A 245 -7.89 4.71 15.65
CA VAL A 245 -7.34 4.20 16.91
C VAL A 245 -6.06 4.95 17.29
N GLU A 246 -5.15 5.19 16.33
CA GLU A 246 -3.92 5.96 16.57
C GLU A 246 -4.23 7.42 16.89
N LEU A 247 -5.21 8.04 16.22
CA LEU A 247 -5.69 9.39 16.52
C LEU A 247 -6.32 9.45 17.92
N ALA A 248 -7.16 8.46 18.28
CA ALA A 248 -7.74 8.38 19.62
C ALA A 248 -6.66 8.17 20.70
N ALA A 249 -5.67 7.32 20.45
CA ALA A 249 -4.56 7.07 21.37
C ALA A 249 -3.64 8.30 21.53
N SER A 250 -3.45 9.09 20.47
CA SER A 250 -2.65 10.33 20.52
C SER A 250 -3.39 11.52 21.13
N THR A 251 -4.72 11.46 21.24
CA THR A 251 -5.50 12.43 22.05
C THR A 251 -5.53 12.12 23.55
N VAL A 252 -5.07 10.94 23.97
CA VAL A 252 -4.83 10.64 25.38
C VAL A 252 -3.44 11.19 25.72
N GLU A 253 -3.38 12.46 26.13
CA GLU A 253 -2.21 12.95 26.87
C GLU A 253 -1.95 11.99 28.04
N PRO A 254 -0.68 11.65 28.37
CA PRO A 254 -0.43 10.97 29.62
C PRO A 254 -0.99 11.88 30.71
N GLU A 255 -2.05 11.45 31.40
CA GLU A 255 -2.55 12.16 32.57
C GLU A 255 -1.32 12.49 33.40
N GLY A 256 -1.06 13.79 33.51
CA GLY A 256 0.14 14.29 34.16
C GLY A 256 0.30 13.53 35.46
N GLN A 257 1.50 12.99 35.70
CA GLN A 257 1.83 12.35 36.97
C GLN A 257 1.30 13.23 38.08
N PHE A 258 0.17 12.83 38.68
CA PHE A 258 -0.28 13.40 39.93
C PHE A 258 0.75 12.93 40.95
N THR A 259 1.80 13.73 41.14
CA THR A 259 2.61 13.64 42.34
C THR A 259 1.66 14.03 43.48
N PRO A 260 1.31 13.12 44.40
CA PRO A 260 0.50 13.52 45.54
C PRO A 260 1.30 14.56 46.29
N VAL A 261 0.81 15.81 46.32
CA VAL A 261 1.34 16.82 47.22
C VAL A 261 1.05 16.32 48.63
N ARG A 262 2.06 15.71 49.24
CA ARG A 262 2.00 15.23 50.62
C ARG A 262 1.94 16.45 51.53
N GLY A 263 0.75 16.78 52.04
CA GLY A 263 0.65 17.90 52.99
C GLY A 263 -0.72 18.45 53.35
N TYR A 264 -1.84 17.92 52.86
CA TYR A 264 -3.17 18.37 53.34
C TYR A 264 -3.85 17.28 54.17
N THR A 265 -3.76 17.41 55.49
CA THR A 265 -4.67 16.75 56.43
C THR A 265 -5.98 17.52 56.45
N ILE A 266 -7.08 16.88 56.06
CA ILE A 266 -8.42 17.40 56.33
C ILE A 266 -8.65 17.20 57.84
N PRO A 267 -8.86 18.25 58.65
CA PRO A 267 -9.18 18.06 60.05
C PRO A 267 -10.55 17.39 60.16
N GLU A 268 -10.58 16.27 60.87
CA GLU A 268 -11.81 15.55 61.21
C GLU A 268 -12.67 16.44 62.12
N LEU A 269 -13.90 16.72 61.68
CA LEU A 269 -14.86 17.49 62.46
C LEU A 269 -15.34 16.63 63.64
N PRO A 270 -15.42 17.18 64.86
CA PRO A 270 -15.87 16.44 66.03
C PRO A 270 -17.33 16.00 65.89
N PRO A 271 -17.72 14.82 66.43
CA PRO A 271 -19.07 14.31 66.32
C PRO A 271 -20.04 15.22 67.08
N ILE A 272 -20.92 15.89 66.36
CA ILE A 272 -22.03 16.65 66.95
C ILE A 272 -23.12 15.65 67.29
N GLY A 273 -23.09 15.17 68.54
CA GLY A 273 -24.20 14.46 69.16
C GLY A 273 -25.35 15.43 69.41
N GLY A 274 -26.45 15.22 68.71
CA GLY A 274 -27.70 15.96 68.90
C GLY A 274 -28.77 15.39 67.98
N GLU A 275 -29.64 14.56 68.54
CA GLU A 275 -30.85 14.08 67.87
C GLU A 275 -31.71 15.30 67.47
N LEU A 276 -31.91 15.49 66.17
CA LEU A 276 -32.93 16.42 65.68
C LEU A 276 -34.27 15.68 65.61
N PRO A 277 -35.37 16.29 66.11
CA PRO A 277 -36.65 15.63 66.29
C PRO A 277 -37.31 15.26 64.96
N ALA A 278 -38.04 14.14 64.96
CA ALA A 278 -38.82 13.65 63.83
C ALA A 278 -39.89 14.69 63.42
N VAL A 279 -39.73 15.26 62.23
CA VAL A 279 -40.75 16.13 61.64
C VAL A 279 -41.80 15.25 60.98
N ALA A 280 -43.03 15.41 61.45
CA ALA A 280 -44.21 14.67 61.00
C ALA A 280 -44.42 14.80 59.48
N SER A 281 -44.73 13.65 58.86
CA SER A 281 -45.19 13.52 57.49
C SER A 281 -46.42 14.39 57.25
N SER A 282 -46.26 15.41 56.42
CA SER A 282 -47.37 16.15 55.84
C SER A 282 -47.72 15.48 54.51
N ASP A 283 -48.96 15.04 54.38
CA ASP A 283 -49.52 14.47 53.15
C ASP A 283 -49.32 15.43 51.97
N VAL A 284 -48.55 14.98 50.97
CA VAL A 284 -48.52 15.60 49.65
C VAL A 284 -49.16 14.61 48.69
N GLU A 285 -50.31 15.01 48.15
CA GLU A 285 -51.04 14.27 47.11
C GLU A 285 -50.12 13.94 45.92
N PRO A 286 -50.23 12.74 45.31
CA PRO A 286 -49.40 12.39 44.17
C PRO A 286 -49.80 13.24 42.96
N VAL A 287 -48.92 14.16 42.56
CA VAL A 287 -48.99 14.80 41.25
C VAL A 287 -48.81 13.72 40.18
N ALA A 288 -49.81 13.56 39.33
CA ALA A 288 -49.82 12.61 38.23
C ALA A 288 -48.63 12.85 37.28
N ILE A 289 -47.73 11.87 37.22
CA ILE A 289 -46.68 11.81 36.21
C ILE A 289 -47.38 11.41 34.90
N PRO A 290 -47.27 12.18 33.80
CA PRO A 290 -47.79 11.74 32.51
C PRO A 290 -47.11 10.41 32.14
N ALA A 291 -47.94 9.45 31.69
CA ALA A 291 -47.51 8.10 31.36
C ALA A 291 -46.25 8.11 30.48
N ALA A 292 -45.25 7.34 30.91
CA ALA A 292 -44.05 7.10 30.13
C ALA A 292 -44.45 6.58 28.75
N VAL A 293 -44.02 7.27 27.69
CA VAL A 293 -43.99 6.68 26.36
C VAL A 293 -43.11 5.44 26.46
N GLN A 294 -43.68 4.27 26.21
CA GLN A 294 -42.91 3.04 26.08
C GLN A 294 -42.01 3.18 24.87
N VAL A 295 -40.77 3.61 25.10
CA VAL A 295 -39.68 3.45 24.15
C VAL A 295 -39.45 1.94 24.04
N PRO A 296 -39.49 1.34 22.84
CA PRO A 296 -39.16 -0.07 22.68
C PRO A 296 -37.79 -0.33 23.31
N ALA A 297 -37.69 -1.38 24.13
CA ALA A 297 -36.42 -1.77 24.74
C ALA A 297 -35.35 -1.93 23.64
N PRO A 298 -34.17 -1.30 23.77
CA PRO A 298 -33.09 -1.54 22.83
C PRO A 298 -32.75 -3.03 22.88
N GLN A 299 -32.84 -3.68 21.72
CA GLN A 299 -32.42 -5.07 21.55
C GLN A 299 -30.94 -5.17 21.98
N PRO A 300 -30.53 -6.22 22.73
CA PRO A 300 -29.13 -6.40 23.08
C PRO A 300 -28.31 -6.52 21.80
N VAL A 301 -27.42 -5.56 21.54
CA VAL A 301 -26.36 -5.72 20.56
C VAL A 301 -25.32 -6.65 21.18
N GLU A 302 -25.18 -7.86 20.63
CA GLU A 302 -24.29 -8.90 21.18
C GLU A 302 -22.80 -8.51 21.12
N SER A 303 -22.42 -7.43 20.42
CA SER A 303 -21.20 -6.67 20.73
C SER A 303 -21.21 -5.25 20.10
N PHE A 304 -20.47 -4.33 20.72
CA PHE A 304 -20.20 -2.96 20.22
C PHE A 304 -19.54 -2.93 18.82
N ALA A 305 -18.95 -4.04 18.37
CA ALA A 305 -18.27 -4.13 17.06
C ALA A 305 -19.25 -4.15 15.87
N GLN A 306 -20.48 -4.66 16.05
CA GLN A 306 -21.45 -4.78 14.95
C GLN A 306 -22.13 -3.45 14.58
N ALA A 307 -22.11 -2.44 15.46
CA ALA A 307 -22.70 -1.13 15.17
C ALA A 307 -21.86 -0.29 14.18
N PHE A 308 -20.62 -0.70 13.90
CA PHE A 308 -19.68 -0.01 13.00
C PHE A 308 -19.21 -0.85 11.81
N GLU A 309 -19.71 -2.08 11.65
CA GLU A 309 -19.54 -2.83 10.40
C GLU A 309 -20.46 -2.23 9.33
N ALA A 310 -19.95 -1.21 8.63
CA ALA A 310 -20.46 -0.91 7.31
C ALA A 310 -20.32 -2.19 6.46
N PRO A 311 -21.35 -2.62 5.71
CA PRO A 311 -21.23 -3.77 4.84
C PRO A 311 -20.13 -3.43 3.82
N ALA A 312 -19.00 -4.12 3.91
CA ALA A 312 -17.95 -4.03 2.92
C ALA A 312 -18.61 -4.23 1.55
N PRO A 313 -18.47 -3.29 0.59
CA PRO A 313 -18.99 -3.54 -0.75
C PRO A 313 -18.32 -4.82 -1.23
N ASN A 314 -19.15 -5.82 -1.53
CA ASN A 314 -18.74 -7.13 -1.99
C ASN A 314 -17.57 -6.98 -2.96
N ALA A 315 -16.38 -7.34 -2.49
CA ALA A 315 -15.11 -7.26 -3.21
C ALA A 315 -14.67 -8.56 -3.92
N PRO A 316 -15.54 -9.53 -4.30
CA PRO A 316 -15.05 -10.72 -4.99
C PRO A 316 -14.59 -10.43 -6.43
N ALA A 317 -14.91 -9.24 -6.99
CA ALA A 317 -14.40 -8.85 -8.29
C ALA A 317 -12.92 -8.43 -8.22
N MET A 318 -12.56 -7.45 -7.37
CA MET A 318 -11.18 -6.90 -7.38
C MET A 318 -10.12 -7.86 -6.84
N GLN A 319 -10.47 -8.77 -5.90
CA GLN A 319 -9.55 -9.82 -5.45
C GLN A 319 -9.23 -10.85 -6.56
N LYS A 320 -10.18 -11.11 -7.47
CA LYS A 320 -9.94 -11.96 -8.65
C LYS A 320 -9.15 -11.21 -9.72
N PHE A 321 -9.39 -9.92 -9.92
CA PHE A 321 -8.73 -9.14 -10.98
C PHE A 321 -7.31 -8.64 -10.62
N THR A 322 -6.99 -8.47 -9.33
CA THR A 322 -5.61 -8.22 -8.86
C THR A 322 -4.74 -9.47 -8.96
N GLN A 323 -5.34 -10.67 -9.04
CA GLN A 323 -4.60 -11.89 -9.31
C GLN A 323 -4.00 -11.94 -10.71
N ASP A 324 -4.64 -11.28 -11.68
CA ASP A 324 -4.30 -11.37 -13.10
C ASP A 324 -3.46 -10.18 -13.62
N ALA A 325 -3.36 -9.08 -12.87
CA ALA A 325 -2.85 -7.80 -13.39
C ALA A 325 -1.31 -7.65 -13.39
N VAL A 326 -0.58 -8.35 -12.51
CA VAL A 326 0.88 -8.47 -12.61
C VAL A 326 1.18 -9.86 -13.12
N LYS A 327 1.14 -9.98 -14.45
CA LYS A 327 1.73 -11.10 -15.15
C LYS A 327 3.23 -11.05 -14.88
N PHE A 328 3.72 -11.81 -13.91
CA PHE A 328 5.12 -12.26 -13.89
C PHE A 328 5.31 -13.25 -15.06
N VAL A 329 5.15 -12.72 -16.27
CA VAL A 329 5.54 -13.39 -17.50
C VAL A 329 7.01 -13.07 -17.64
N SER A 330 7.84 -13.72 -16.82
CA SER A 330 9.16 -14.10 -17.29
C SER A 330 8.95 -15.21 -18.32
N ASN A 331 8.35 -14.87 -19.46
CA ASN A 331 8.56 -15.69 -20.64
C ASN A 331 10.08 -15.67 -20.82
N PRO A 332 10.79 -16.81 -20.79
CA PRO A 332 12.11 -16.80 -21.40
C PRO A 332 11.88 -16.22 -22.79
N VAL A 333 12.63 -15.19 -23.17
CA VAL A 333 12.66 -14.73 -24.56
C VAL A 333 13.16 -15.91 -25.36
N VAL A 334 12.25 -16.78 -25.78
CA VAL A 334 12.43 -17.75 -26.85
C VAL A 334 12.16 -16.91 -28.08
N GLN A 335 13.24 -16.47 -28.73
CA GLN A 335 13.09 -15.80 -30.01
C GLN A 335 12.37 -16.74 -30.98
N PRO A 336 11.40 -16.24 -31.77
CA PRO A 336 10.73 -17.07 -32.77
C PRO A 336 11.77 -17.61 -33.76
N VAL A 337 11.71 -18.92 -34.00
CA VAL A 337 12.53 -19.60 -35.01
C VAL A 337 12.12 -19.07 -36.39
N PRO A 338 13.06 -18.62 -37.25
CA PRO A 338 12.72 -18.29 -38.63
C PRO A 338 12.27 -19.56 -39.36
N ALA A 339 11.19 -19.44 -40.15
CA ALA A 339 10.64 -20.48 -41.00
C ALA A 339 11.66 -21.03 -42.01
#